data_AF-A0A1I1Q2T8-F1
#
_entry.id   AF-A0A1I1Q2T8-F1
#
_cell.length_a   1.000
_cell.length_b   1.000
_cell.length_c   1.000
_cell.angle_alpha   90.00
_cell.angle_beta   90.00
_cell.angle_gamma   90.00
#
_symmetry.space_group_name_H-M   'P 1'
#
loop_
_entity.id
_entity.type
_entity.pdbx_description
1 polymer ?
#
loop_
_entity_poly.entity_id
_entity_poly.type
_entity_poly.pdbx_seq_one_letter_code
_entity_poly.pdbx_strand_id
1 'polypeptide(L)'
;MAGRGPVPVFCSGACRQAAYREWKAAEALPQELTARRRWVRRDESKRPVRADNGRPASVTNPFDRTTFPKASRSRHGVGLGFVLDAGDGLVCVDLDHALGTDGRPLPWAREILDRCPPTFVEVSPSGTGLHIWGRGRVRQGRRIRRADGAGIEVYGDGRYIAVGRRFGRAPLRVADLTELVAELTE
;
A
#
# COMPACT_ATOMS: atom_id res chain seq x y z
N MET A 1 -6.05 12.07 49.63
CA MET A 1 -5.83 10.96 48.67
C MET A 1 -5.25 11.57 47.40
N ALA A 2 -3.97 11.37 47.11
CA ALA A 2 -3.37 11.86 45.87
C ALA A 2 -3.74 10.92 44.72
N GLY A 3 -4.49 11.41 43.74
CA GLY A 3 -4.81 10.67 42.53
C GLY A 3 -3.54 10.36 41.75
N ARG A 4 -3.29 9.07 41.46
CA ARG A 4 -2.21 8.68 40.55
C ARG A 4 -2.48 9.32 39.20
N GLY A 5 -1.58 10.21 38.77
CA GLY A 5 -1.60 10.75 37.41
C GLY A 5 -1.55 9.63 36.37
N PRO A 6 -1.98 9.89 35.13
CA PRO A 6 -1.98 8.89 34.07
C PRO A 6 -0.59 8.26 33.92
N VAL A 7 -0.55 6.93 33.89
CA VAL A 7 0.68 6.16 33.75
C VAL A 7 1.30 6.50 32.38
N PRO A 8 2.57 6.96 32.33
CA PRO A 8 3.23 7.23 31.06
C PRO A 8 3.32 5.96 30.21
N VAL A 9 2.77 5.99 28.99
CA VAL A 9 2.84 4.89 28.01
C VAL A 9 4.28 4.64 27.52
N PHE A 10 5.18 5.62 27.70
CA PHE A 10 6.57 5.55 27.30
C PHE A 10 7.50 5.85 28.47
N CYS A 11 8.66 5.19 28.48
CA CYS A 11 9.70 5.32 29.51
C CYS A 11 10.24 6.76 29.67
N SER A 12 10.20 7.55 28.59
CA SER A 12 10.77 8.90 28.50
C SER A 12 10.28 9.64 27.26
N GLY A 13 10.58 10.94 27.17
CA GLY A 13 10.39 11.71 25.93
C GLY A 13 11.21 11.18 24.75
N ALA A 14 12.41 10.64 25.01
CA ALA A 14 13.24 10.00 24.00
C ALA A 14 12.60 8.70 23.46
N CYS A 15 12.09 7.84 24.36
CA CYS A 15 11.31 6.65 24.01
C CYS A 15 10.12 7.01 23.10
N ARG A 16 9.36 8.05 23.46
CA ARG A 16 8.24 8.56 22.64
C ARG A 16 8.69 9.04 21.26
N GLN A 17 9.77 9.82 21.20
CA GLN A 17 10.29 10.36 19.94
C GLN A 17 10.88 9.26 19.03
N ALA A 18 11.44 8.20 19.60
CA ALA A 18 11.90 7.02 18.86
C ALA A 18 10.71 6.28 18.23
N ALA A 19 9.68 5.95 19.03
CA ALA A 19 8.46 5.31 18.53
C ALA A 19 7.76 6.13 17.44
N TYR A 20 7.71 7.46 17.59
CA TYR A 20 7.18 8.35 16.55
C TYR A 20 7.98 8.27 15.24
N ARG A 21 9.32 8.26 15.31
CA ARG A 21 10.17 8.14 14.13
C ARG A 21 9.99 6.80 13.42
N GLU A 22 9.87 5.71 14.18
CA GLU A 22 9.58 4.39 13.62
C GLU A 22 8.22 4.33 12.94
N TRP A 23 7.17 4.84 13.59
CA TRP A 23 5.85 4.96 12.98
C TRP A 23 5.87 5.79 11.69
N LYS A 24 6.54 6.96 11.72
CA LYS A 24 6.70 7.80 10.53
C LYS A 24 7.46 7.10 9.41
N ALA A 25 8.46 6.29 9.73
CA ALA A 25 9.21 5.52 8.75
C ALA A 25 8.38 4.37 8.14
N ALA A 26 7.49 3.77 8.93
CA ALA A 26 6.56 2.74 8.49
C ALA A 26 5.44 3.29 7.59
N GLU A 27 5.03 4.54 7.79
CA GLU A 27 4.04 5.26 6.96
C GLU A 27 4.68 5.98 5.75
N ALA A 28 6.00 5.88 5.58
CA ALA A 28 6.69 6.54 4.49
C ALA A 28 6.39 5.88 3.15
N LEU A 29 6.08 6.70 2.15
CA LEU A 29 5.72 6.28 0.79
C LEU A 29 6.69 6.90 -0.24
N PRO A 30 6.92 6.24 -1.39
CA PRO A 30 7.75 6.77 -2.45
C PRO A 30 7.27 8.13 -2.98
N GLN A 31 8.21 8.97 -3.41
CA GLN A 31 7.88 10.27 -4.03
C GLN A 31 7.06 10.08 -5.29
N GLU A 32 7.34 9.01 -6.04
CA GLU A 32 6.62 8.63 -7.25
C GLU A 32 5.12 8.49 -6.96
N LEU A 33 4.71 7.87 -5.85
CA LEU A 33 3.29 7.79 -5.50
C LEU A 33 2.76 9.15 -5.00
N THR A 34 3.47 9.75 -4.05
CA THR A 34 2.94 10.92 -3.30
C THR A 34 2.87 12.21 -4.12
N ALA A 35 3.67 12.33 -5.19
CA ALA A 35 3.64 13.48 -6.11
C ALA A 35 2.40 13.51 -7.02
N ARG A 36 1.65 12.41 -7.13
CA ARG A 36 0.50 12.30 -8.04
C ARG A 36 -0.81 12.73 -7.37
N ARG A 37 -1.74 13.29 -8.16
CA ARG A 37 -3.11 13.67 -7.72
C ARG A 37 -4.10 12.50 -7.86
N ARG A 38 -3.73 11.34 -7.33
CA ARG A 38 -4.48 10.08 -7.49
C ARG A 38 -4.88 9.45 -6.16
N TRP A 39 -4.88 10.24 -5.09
CA TRP A 39 -5.15 9.75 -3.75
C TRP A 39 -6.63 9.87 -3.40
N VAL A 40 -7.16 8.81 -2.81
CA VAL A 40 -8.48 8.73 -2.19
C VAL A 40 -8.33 8.26 -0.74
N ARG A 41 -9.43 8.19 -0.01
CA ARG A 41 -9.52 7.45 1.25
C ARG A 41 -10.19 6.11 0.99
N ARG A 42 -10.18 5.21 1.98
CA ARG A 42 -10.98 3.98 1.98
C ARG A 42 -11.88 3.89 3.20
N ASP A 43 -13.05 3.29 3.05
CA ASP A 43 -13.88 2.88 4.19
C ASP A 43 -13.39 1.55 4.80
N GLU A 44 -14.08 1.07 5.83
CA GLU A 44 -13.77 -0.19 6.52
C GLU A 44 -13.94 -1.41 5.61
N SER A 45 -14.87 -1.34 4.67
CA SER A 45 -15.09 -2.37 3.64
C SER A 45 -14.08 -2.31 2.49
N LYS A 46 -13.03 -1.48 2.61
CA LYS A 46 -12.03 -1.26 1.55
C LYS A 46 -12.70 -0.85 0.24
N ARG A 47 -13.58 0.14 0.29
CA ARG A 47 -14.09 0.84 -0.89
C ARG A 47 -13.54 2.26 -0.93
N PRO A 48 -13.24 2.81 -2.12
CA PRO A 48 -12.67 4.14 -2.25
C PRO A 48 -13.74 5.19 -1.88
N VAL A 49 -13.34 6.16 -1.06
CA VAL A 49 -14.17 7.30 -0.67
C VAL A 49 -13.40 8.61 -0.86
N ARG A 50 -14.12 9.68 -1.19
CA ARG A 50 -13.57 11.00 -1.46
C ARG A 50 -13.01 11.58 -0.17
N ALA A 51 -11.83 12.20 -0.26
CA ALA A 51 -11.13 12.71 0.91
C ALA A 51 -11.76 13.98 1.52
N ASP A 52 -12.62 14.67 0.78
CA ASP A 52 -13.23 15.94 1.16
C ASP A 52 -14.60 15.81 1.85
N ASN A 53 -15.36 14.75 1.54
CA ASN A 53 -16.72 14.55 2.07
C ASN A 53 -17.07 13.09 2.41
N GLY A 54 -16.18 12.13 2.18
CA GLY A 54 -16.39 10.72 2.53
C GLY A 54 -17.42 9.97 1.67
N ARG A 55 -17.96 10.58 0.62
CA ARG A 55 -18.83 9.88 -0.35
C ARG A 55 -18.01 8.87 -1.17
N PRO A 56 -18.64 7.85 -1.80
CA PRO A 56 -17.93 6.96 -2.71
C PRO A 56 -17.14 7.73 -3.77
N ALA A 57 -15.91 7.30 -4.04
CA ALA A 57 -15.06 7.87 -5.07
C ALA A 57 -15.03 6.94 -6.28
N SER A 58 -15.26 7.48 -7.48
CA SER A 58 -15.03 6.72 -8.70
C SER A 58 -13.53 6.63 -9.01
N VAL A 59 -13.08 5.44 -9.43
CA VAL A 59 -11.70 5.21 -9.86
C VAL A 59 -11.43 5.82 -11.24
N THR A 60 -12.46 6.07 -12.05
CA THR A 60 -12.31 6.68 -13.39
C THR A 60 -12.55 8.19 -13.39
N ASN A 61 -13.17 8.75 -12.34
CA ASN A 61 -13.41 10.19 -12.24
C ASN A 61 -12.22 10.91 -11.57
N PRO A 62 -11.44 11.76 -12.26
CA PRO A 62 -10.32 12.46 -11.66
C PRO A 62 -10.73 13.46 -10.56
N PHE A 63 -11.97 13.95 -10.55
CA PHE A 63 -12.48 14.90 -9.54
C PHE A 63 -12.80 14.26 -8.18
N ASP A 64 -12.82 12.94 -8.11
CA ASP A 64 -13.00 12.19 -6.86
C ASP A 64 -11.67 11.93 -6.13
N ARG A 65 -10.56 12.25 -6.80
CA ARG A 65 -9.18 12.04 -6.35
C ARG A 65 -8.56 13.35 -5.87
N THR A 66 -7.52 13.26 -5.07
CA THR A 66 -6.82 14.43 -4.52
C THR A 66 -5.30 14.20 -4.40
N THR A 67 -4.59 15.21 -3.89
CA THR A 67 -3.15 15.12 -3.57
C THR A 67 -2.92 14.30 -2.30
N PHE A 68 -1.76 13.64 -2.18
CA PHE A 68 -1.38 12.91 -0.96
C PHE A 68 -1.57 13.72 0.34
N PRO A 69 -1.09 14.98 0.48
CA PRO A 69 -1.25 15.73 1.74
C PRO A 69 -2.70 16.03 2.12
N LYS A 70 -3.62 16.12 1.14
CA LYS A 70 -5.06 16.31 1.40
C LYS A 70 -5.70 15.00 1.87
N ALA A 71 -5.40 13.89 1.19
CA ALA A 71 -5.88 12.57 1.60
C ALA A 71 -5.31 12.16 2.98
N SER A 72 -4.04 12.41 3.25
CA SER A 72 -3.39 12.03 4.51
C SER A 72 -3.93 12.79 5.72
N ARG A 73 -4.45 14.00 5.53
CA ARG A 73 -5.07 14.82 6.59
C ARG A 73 -6.58 14.61 6.72
N SER A 74 -7.20 13.94 5.75
CA SER A 74 -8.62 13.65 5.78
C SER A 74 -8.97 12.68 6.91
N ARG A 75 -10.08 12.97 7.59
CA ARG A 75 -10.67 12.11 8.63
C ARG A 75 -11.74 11.17 8.08
N HIS A 76 -12.06 11.26 6.79
CA HIS A 76 -13.05 10.38 6.17
C HIS A 76 -12.43 9.00 5.90
N GLY A 77 -13.13 7.94 6.31
CA GLY A 77 -12.64 6.58 6.16
C GLY A 77 -11.41 6.27 7.03
N VAL A 78 -10.92 5.05 6.91
CA VAL A 78 -9.97 4.44 7.84
C VAL A 78 -8.56 4.24 7.25
N GLY A 79 -8.32 4.68 6.01
CA GLY A 79 -7.02 4.57 5.39
C GLY A 79 -6.92 5.27 4.04
N LEU A 80 -5.75 5.19 3.43
CA LEU A 80 -5.49 5.75 2.12
C LEU A 80 -5.80 4.74 1.01
N GLY A 81 -6.08 5.26 -0.18
CA GLY A 81 -6.11 4.51 -1.41
C GLY A 81 -5.44 5.29 -2.53
N PHE A 82 -4.88 4.57 -3.50
CA PHE A 82 -4.20 5.14 -4.66
C PHE A 82 -4.82 4.58 -5.94
N VAL A 83 -5.24 5.45 -6.85
CA VAL A 83 -5.81 5.07 -8.14
C VAL A 83 -4.71 4.89 -9.17
N LEU A 84 -4.68 3.72 -9.83
CA LEU A 84 -3.83 3.45 -10.99
C LEU A 84 -4.51 4.00 -12.25
N ASP A 85 -3.77 4.74 -13.05
CA ASP A 85 -4.19 5.22 -14.37
C ASP A 85 -3.27 4.62 -15.43
N ALA A 86 -3.82 4.34 -16.61
CA ALA A 86 -3.03 4.02 -17.78
C ALA A 86 -1.99 5.12 -18.11
N GLY A 87 -0.90 4.69 -18.74
CA GLY A 87 0.00 5.57 -19.50
C GLY A 87 1.26 6.04 -18.78
N ASP A 88 1.34 5.97 -17.45
CA ASP A 88 2.57 6.35 -16.72
C ASP A 88 3.41 5.15 -16.24
N GLY A 89 2.96 3.95 -16.59
CA GLY A 89 3.64 2.69 -16.35
C GLY A 89 3.70 2.28 -14.88
N LEU A 90 2.99 2.94 -13.97
CA LEU A 90 2.97 2.52 -12.57
C LEU A 90 2.11 1.25 -12.42
N VAL A 91 2.66 0.23 -11.76
CA VAL A 91 2.00 -1.05 -11.54
C VAL A 91 2.01 -1.44 -10.07
N CYS A 92 1.03 -2.26 -9.69
CA CYS A 92 0.97 -2.92 -8.40
C CYS A 92 0.77 -4.42 -8.62
N VAL A 93 1.70 -5.22 -8.10
CA VAL A 93 1.54 -6.67 -7.95
C VAL A 93 1.06 -6.93 -6.53
N ASP A 94 -0.18 -7.39 -6.39
CA ASP A 94 -0.82 -7.72 -5.11
C ASP A 94 -0.66 -9.21 -4.82
N LEU A 95 -0.07 -9.52 -3.67
CA LEU A 95 0.14 -10.86 -3.17
C LEU A 95 -0.81 -11.09 -1.98
N ASP A 96 -1.93 -11.73 -2.25
CA ASP A 96 -2.95 -12.06 -1.25
C ASP A 96 -2.46 -13.20 -0.34
N HIS A 97 -2.63 -13.02 0.98
CA HIS A 97 -2.22 -14.00 1.99
C HIS A 97 -0.73 -14.40 1.91
N ALA A 98 0.13 -13.45 1.58
CA ALA A 98 1.56 -13.62 1.40
C ALA A 98 2.40 -13.70 2.68
N LEU A 99 1.84 -13.35 3.85
CA LEU A 99 2.54 -13.30 5.12
C LEU A 99 2.09 -14.40 6.08
N GLY A 100 3.06 -15.03 6.76
CA GLY A 100 2.82 -15.92 7.90
C GLY A 100 2.41 -15.14 9.16
N THR A 101 2.06 -15.88 10.22
CA THR A 101 1.66 -15.31 11.51
C THR A 101 2.80 -14.56 12.21
N ASP A 102 4.04 -14.84 11.85
CA ASP A 102 5.25 -14.14 12.29
C ASP A 102 5.55 -12.86 11.47
N GLY A 103 4.70 -12.54 10.50
CA GLY A 103 4.87 -11.39 9.60
C GLY A 103 5.97 -11.59 8.54
N ARG A 104 6.51 -12.81 8.38
CA ARG A 104 7.48 -13.12 7.32
C ARG A 104 6.77 -13.54 6.04
N PRO A 105 7.36 -13.27 4.86
CA PRO A 105 6.82 -13.77 3.61
C PRO A 105 6.80 -15.30 3.60
N LEU A 106 5.68 -15.88 3.17
CA LEU A 106 5.60 -17.31 2.88
C LEU A 106 6.54 -17.67 1.72
N PRO A 107 6.96 -18.94 1.58
CA PRO A 107 7.96 -19.34 0.57
C PRO A 107 7.63 -18.87 -0.85
N TRP A 108 6.39 -19.05 -1.30
CA TRP A 108 5.95 -18.61 -2.64
C TRP A 108 6.00 -17.09 -2.82
N ALA A 109 5.68 -16.32 -1.78
CA ALA A 109 5.74 -14.87 -1.84
C ALA A 109 7.20 -14.41 -1.84
N ARG A 110 8.06 -15.13 -1.12
CA ARG A 110 9.51 -14.89 -1.11
C ARG A 110 10.12 -15.11 -2.48
N GLU A 111 9.72 -16.17 -3.20
CA GLU A 111 10.16 -16.42 -4.59
C GLU A 111 9.79 -15.27 -5.55
N ILE A 112 8.64 -14.63 -5.36
CA ILE A 112 8.27 -13.44 -6.15
C ILE A 112 9.13 -12.24 -5.75
N LEU A 113 9.30 -12.00 -4.45
CA LEU A 113 10.12 -10.90 -3.94
C LEU A 113 11.58 -11.01 -4.36
N ASP A 114 12.14 -12.21 -4.41
CA ASP A 114 13.55 -12.45 -4.78
C ASP A 114 13.83 -12.21 -6.27
N ARG A 115 12.80 -12.25 -7.12
CA ARG A 115 12.88 -11.85 -8.54
C ARG A 115 12.75 -10.34 -8.75
N CYS A 116 12.31 -9.60 -7.73
CA CYS A 116 12.15 -8.15 -7.84
C CYS A 116 13.49 -7.44 -7.61
N PRO A 117 13.87 -6.45 -8.44
CA PRO A 117 14.85 -5.47 -8.01
C PRO A 117 14.37 -4.75 -6.75
N PRO A 118 15.26 -4.13 -5.94
CA PRO A 118 14.85 -3.46 -4.72
C PRO A 118 13.87 -2.32 -5.02
N THR A 119 12.61 -2.53 -4.64
CA THR A 119 11.48 -1.66 -4.92
C THR A 119 10.61 -1.48 -3.68
N PHE A 120 9.69 -0.52 -3.73
CA PHE A 120 8.75 -0.31 -2.64
C PHE A 120 7.79 -1.50 -2.50
N VAL A 121 7.73 -2.02 -1.28
CA VAL A 121 6.82 -3.08 -0.87
C VAL A 121 6.13 -2.61 0.40
N GLU A 122 4.83 -2.84 0.48
CA GLU A 122 4.03 -2.56 1.66
C GLU A 122 3.21 -3.78 2.06
N VAL A 123 2.89 -3.85 3.35
CA VAL A 123 1.90 -4.78 3.88
C VAL A 123 0.53 -4.22 3.55
N SER A 124 -0.31 -5.02 2.89
CA SER A 124 -1.66 -4.62 2.54
C SER A 124 -2.50 -4.32 3.79
N PRO A 125 -3.60 -3.56 3.70
CA PRO A 125 -4.41 -3.21 4.86
C PRO A 125 -5.02 -4.39 5.64
N SER A 126 -5.07 -5.60 5.08
CA SER A 126 -5.47 -6.79 5.85
C SER A 126 -4.41 -7.23 6.86
N GLY A 127 -3.16 -6.80 6.68
CA GLY A 127 -2.03 -7.27 7.48
C GLY A 127 -1.43 -8.60 7.01
N THR A 128 -2.07 -9.28 6.06
CA THR A 128 -1.70 -10.65 5.62
C THR A 128 -1.13 -10.71 4.20
N GLY A 129 -1.32 -9.66 3.39
CA GLY A 129 -0.82 -9.59 2.02
C GLY A 129 0.30 -8.56 1.83
N LEU A 130 0.87 -8.54 0.64
CA LEU A 130 1.90 -7.58 0.23
C LEU A 130 1.52 -6.92 -1.09
N HIS A 131 1.73 -5.60 -1.19
CA HIS A 131 1.73 -4.91 -2.48
C HIS A 131 3.17 -4.61 -2.88
N ILE A 132 3.57 -5.06 -4.07
CA ILE A 132 4.84 -4.73 -4.69
C ILE A 132 4.58 -3.66 -5.74
N TRP A 133 5.17 -2.48 -5.56
CA TRP A 133 5.00 -1.35 -6.45
C TRP A 133 6.19 -1.24 -7.40
N GLY A 134 5.93 -0.89 -8.66
CA GLY A 134 6.98 -0.77 -9.66
C GLY A 134 6.54 -0.07 -10.93
N ARG A 135 7.38 -0.16 -11.95
CA ARG A 135 7.09 0.27 -13.31
C ARG A 135 6.96 -0.93 -14.24
N GLY A 136 6.04 -0.87 -15.19
CA GLY A 136 5.84 -1.93 -16.17
C GLY A 136 4.61 -1.67 -17.03
N ARG A 137 4.37 -2.54 -18.01
CA ARG A 137 3.20 -2.44 -18.89
C ARG A 137 2.26 -3.61 -18.66
N VAL A 138 1.10 -3.33 -18.08
CA VAL A 138 0.02 -4.30 -17.92
C VAL A 138 -0.96 -4.12 -19.08
N ARG A 139 -0.99 -5.06 -20.03
CA ARG A 139 -1.95 -5.02 -21.15
C ARG A 139 -3.35 -5.40 -20.70
N GLN A 140 -3.43 -6.46 -19.91
CA GLN A 140 -4.63 -6.95 -19.26
C GLN A 140 -4.24 -7.34 -17.85
N GLY A 141 -5.02 -6.89 -16.86
CA GLY A 141 -4.81 -7.33 -15.48
C GLY A 141 -5.02 -8.84 -15.38
N ARG A 142 -4.23 -9.49 -14.53
CA ARG A 142 -4.29 -10.95 -14.34
C ARG A 142 -4.47 -11.28 -12.88
N ARG A 143 -5.26 -12.34 -12.61
CA ARG A 143 -5.41 -12.96 -11.29
C ARG A 143 -5.03 -14.42 -11.39
N ILE A 144 -4.00 -14.82 -10.66
CA ILE A 144 -3.55 -16.20 -10.52
C ILE A 144 -4.00 -16.68 -9.15
N ARG A 145 -4.90 -17.68 -9.10
CA ARG A 145 -5.35 -18.28 -7.84
C ARG A 145 -4.51 -19.51 -7.53
N ARG A 146 -4.04 -19.61 -6.29
CA ARG A 146 -3.35 -20.78 -5.75
C ARG A 146 -4.37 -21.68 -5.04
N ALA A 147 -4.09 -22.97 -4.95
CA ALA A 147 -5.00 -23.96 -4.38
C ALA A 147 -5.27 -23.75 -2.87
N ASP A 148 -4.34 -23.10 -2.17
CA ASP A 148 -4.41 -22.72 -0.77
C ASP A 148 -5.21 -21.44 -0.50
N GLY A 149 -5.84 -20.86 -1.55
CA GLY A 149 -6.61 -19.62 -1.45
C GLY A 149 -5.76 -18.35 -1.55
N ALA A 150 -4.43 -18.45 -1.61
CA ALA A 150 -3.55 -17.32 -1.91
C ALA A 150 -3.70 -16.90 -3.39
N GLY A 151 -3.28 -15.67 -3.69
CA GLY A 151 -3.43 -15.12 -5.04
C GLY A 151 -2.35 -14.14 -5.41
N ILE A 152 -2.11 -14.03 -6.72
CA ILE A 152 -1.29 -12.99 -7.33
C ILE A 152 -2.19 -12.21 -8.25
N GLU A 153 -2.29 -10.90 -8.05
CA GLU A 153 -3.00 -10.00 -8.94
C GLU A 153 -2.06 -8.93 -9.49
N VAL A 154 -2.17 -8.62 -10.78
CA VAL A 154 -1.33 -7.61 -11.44
C VAL A 154 -2.21 -6.50 -12.00
N TYR A 155 -1.95 -5.28 -11.57
CA TYR A 155 -2.73 -4.09 -11.93
C TYR A 155 -1.85 -2.97 -12.47
N GLY A 156 -2.31 -2.31 -13.53
CA GLY A 156 -1.67 -1.11 -14.09
C GLY A 156 -2.64 -0.03 -14.56
N ASP A 157 -3.94 -0.24 -14.47
CA ASP A 157 -4.97 0.71 -14.89
C ASP A 157 -6.33 0.40 -14.26
N GLY A 158 -7.21 1.41 -14.16
CA GLY A 158 -8.63 1.27 -13.86
C GLY A 158 -8.98 0.69 -12.49
N ARG A 159 -7.98 0.57 -11.61
CA ARG A 159 -8.11 -0.01 -10.28
C ARG A 159 -7.52 0.93 -9.26
N TYR A 160 -8.04 0.88 -8.05
CA TYR A 160 -7.41 1.53 -6.92
C TYR A 160 -6.83 0.47 -5.98
N ILE A 161 -5.73 0.81 -5.32
CA ILE A 161 -5.04 -0.02 -4.35
C ILE A 161 -5.26 0.61 -2.98
N ALA A 162 -5.75 -0.17 -2.03
CA ALA A 162 -5.87 0.26 -0.64
C ALA A 162 -4.45 0.28 -0.02
N VAL A 163 -3.91 1.46 0.26
CA VAL A 163 -2.50 1.62 0.67
C VAL A 163 -2.34 1.26 2.14
N GLY A 164 -1.32 0.47 2.43
CA GLY A 164 -1.00 -0.01 3.78
C GLY A 164 0.23 0.66 4.37
N ARG A 165 1.05 -0.14 5.06
CA ARG A 165 2.30 0.34 5.69
C ARG A 165 3.51 -0.28 5.01
N ARG A 166 4.61 0.46 4.94
CA ARG A 166 5.88 -0.03 4.40
C ARG A 166 6.30 -1.36 5.04
N PHE A 167 6.68 -2.31 4.19
CA PHE A 167 7.13 -3.63 4.63
C PHE A 167 8.62 -3.56 4.99
N GLY A 168 8.93 -3.78 6.27
CA GLY A 168 10.30 -3.72 6.80
C GLY A 168 11.01 -2.41 6.43
N ARG A 169 12.12 -2.52 5.69
CA ARG A 169 12.90 -1.38 5.19
C ARG A 169 12.84 -1.24 3.66
N ALA A 170 11.80 -1.76 3.00
CA ALA A 170 11.65 -1.74 1.55
C ALA A 170 11.97 -0.34 0.96
N PRO A 171 12.75 -0.19 -0.11
CA PRO A 171 13.14 1.12 -0.65
C PRO A 171 11.98 2.10 -0.85
N LEU A 172 12.19 3.39 -0.59
CA LEU A 172 11.19 4.45 -0.85
C LEU A 172 11.26 4.94 -2.31
N ARG A 173 11.25 3.99 -3.25
CA ARG A 173 11.31 4.23 -4.69
C ARG A 173 10.57 3.11 -5.42
N VAL A 174 10.14 3.34 -6.65
CA VAL A 174 9.61 2.28 -7.52
C VAL A 174 10.66 1.88 -8.55
N ALA A 175 10.97 0.59 -8.65
CA ALA A 175 11.90 0.03 -9.62
C ALA A 175 11.18 -0.42 -10.90
N ASP A 176 11.96 -0.80 -11.92
CA ASP A 176 11.43 -1.46 -13.12
C ASP A 176 11.06 -2.92 -12.80
N LEU A 177 9.82 -3.31 -13.08
CA LEU A 177 9.26 -4.65 -12.91
C LEU A 177 8.78 -5.23 -14.25
N THR A 178 9.25 -4.71 -15.39
CA THR A 178 8.77 -5.11 -16.72
C THR A 178 8.85 -6.62 -16.95
N GLU A 179 9.98 -7.24 -16.58
CA GLU A 179 10.17 -8.70 -16.72
C GLU A 179 9.17 -9.49 -15.87
N LEU A 180 9.06 -9.16 -14.57
CA LEU A 180 8.12 -9.80 -13.66
C LEU A 180 6.65 -9.62 -14.11
N VAL A 181 6.30 -8.42 -14.57
CA VAL A 181 4.95 -8.13 -15.05
C VAL A 181 4.64 -8.96 -16.30
N ALA A 182 5.59 -9.09 -17.24
CA ALA A 182 5.42 -9.93 -18.42
C ALA A 182 5.17 -11.38 -18.01
N GLU A 183 6.03 -11.97 -17.18
CA GLU A 183 5.89 -13.36 -16.69
C GLU A 183 4.54 -13.62 -16.00
N LEU A 184 4.06 -12.67 -15.19
CA LEU A 184 2.81 -12.82 -14.46
C LEU A 184 1.56 -12.53 -15.29
N THR A 185 1.70 -11.89 -16.47
CA THR A 185 0.56 -11.51 -17.33
C THR A 185 0.48 -12.31 -18.63
N GLU A 186 1.49 -13.11 -18.94
CA GLU A 186 1.46 -14.15 -19.98
C GLU A 186 0.58 -15.37 -19.60
#